data_AF-A0A938QW36-F1
#
_entry.id   AF-A0A938QW36-F1
#
_cell.length_a   1.000
_cell.length_b   1.000
_cell.length_c   1.000
_cell.angle_alpha   90.00
_cell.angle_beta   90.00
_cell.angle_gamma   90.00
#
_symmetry.space_group_name_H-M   'P 1'
#
loop_
_entity.id
_entity.type
_entity.pdbx_description
1 polymer ?
#
loop_
_entity_poly.entity_id
_entity_poly.type
_entity_poly.pdbx_seq_one_letter_code
_entity_poly.pdbx_strand_id
1 'polypeptide(L)' 'MTGNILNDRRARHALYLAPPGVTLVAASGLKTRADVERLEAAGIRGFLIGETLATAPDPGAKLREFRGATE' A
#
# COMPACT_ATOMS: atom_id res chain seq x y z
N MET A 1 12.43 -2.97 14.69
CA MET A 1 11.84 -2.41 13.44
C MET A 1 11.65 -3.54 12.43
N THR A 2 10.72 -4.45 12.68
CA THR A 2 10.39 -5.49 11.69
C THR A 2 9.33 -4.91 10.79
N GLY A 3 9.75 -4.16 9.75
CA GLY A 3 8.84 -3.83 8.64
C GLY A 3 8.22 -5.13 8.13
N ASN A 4 7.01 -5.06 7.59
CA ASN A 4 6.23 -6.25 7.21
C ASN A 4 6.87 -7.00 6.01
N ILE A 5 8.01 -7.69 6.23
CA ILE A 5 8.85 -8.39 5.24
C ILE A 5 8.02 -9.39 4.40
N LEU A 6 6.93 -9.91 4.97
CA LEU A 6 6.02 -10.81 4.27
C LEU A 6 5.27 -10.12 3.12
N ASN A 7 4.85 -8.86 3.30
CA ASN A 7 4.18 -8.10 2.25
C ASN A 7 5.13 -7.77 1.10
N ASP A 8 6.39 -7.43 1.41
CA ASP A 8 7.39 -7.06 0.40
C ASP A 8 7.76 -8.26 -0.49
N ARG A 9 7.89 -9.45 0.09
CA ARG A 9 8.17 -10.67 -0.68
C ARG A 9 7.01 -11.01 -1.61
N ARG A 10 5.76 -10.89 -1.14
CA ARG A 10 4.58 -11.14 -1.98
C ARG A 10 4.45 -10.12 -3.10
N ALA A 11 4.68 -8.84 -2.83
CA ALA A 11 4.64 -7.79 -3.84
C ALA A 11 5.69 -8.03 -4.94
N ARG A 12 6.93 -8.31 -4.56
CA ARG A 12 8.01 -8.62 -5.52
C ARG A 12 7.75 -9.90 -6.31
N HIS A 13 7.22 -10.92 -5.66
CA HIS A 13 6.86 -12.17 -6.34
C HIS A 13 5.70 -11.96 -7.32
N ALA A 14 4.69 -11.17 -6.96
CA ALA A 14 3.60 -10.81 -7.86
C ALA A 14 4.08 -10.00 -9.06
N LEU A 15 5.01 -9.05 -8.87
CA LEU A 15 5.64 -8.30 -9.96
C LEU A 15 6.40 -9.20 -10.94
N TYR A 16 7.06 -10.24 -10.43
CA TYR A 16 7.76 -11.21 -11.27
C TYR A 16 6.81 -12.08 -12.11
N LEU A 17 5.64 -12.42 -11.56
CA LEU A 17 4.66 -13.29 -12.23
C LEU A 17 3.61 -12.55 -13.06
N ALA A 18 3.47 -11.24 -12.87
CA ALA A 18 2.43 -10.44 -13.51
C ALA A 18 2.61 -10.40 -15.04
N PRO A 19 1.56 -10.70 -15.83
CA PRO A 19 1.58 -10.48 -17.27
C PRO A 19 1.79 -8.99 -17.60
N PRO A 20 2.31 -8.67 -18.78
CA PRO A 20 2.34 -7.29 -19.26
C PRO A 20 0.93 -6.69 -19.29
N GLY A 21 0.80 -5.44 -18.86
CA GLY A 21 -0.46 -4.68 -18.94
C GLY A 21 -1.44 -4.89 -17.79
N VAL A 22 -1.13 -5.71 -16.77
CA VAL A 22 -1.98 -5.79 -15.58
C VAL A 22 -1.55 -4.77 -14.52
N THR A 23 -2.53 -4.18 -13.84
CA THR A 23 -2.28 -3.31 -12.67
C THR A 23 -2.32 -4.16 -11.40
N LEU A 24 -1.20 -4.22 -10.68
CA LEU A 24 -1.15 -4.85 -9.37
C LEU A 24 -1.68 -3.89 -8.29
N VAL A 25 -2.55 -4.43 -7.44
CA VAL A 25 -3.17 -3.70 -6.32
C VAL A 25 -2.80 -4.37 -5.00
N ALA A 26 -2.16 -3.63 -4.09
CA ALA A 26 -1.91 -4.08 -2.73
C ALA A 26 -3.16 -3.88 -1.85
N ALA A 27 -3.67 -4.95 -1.26
CA ALA A 27 -4.94 -4.96 -0.53
C ALA A 27 -4.84 -5.29 0.97
N SER A 28 -3.64 -5.52 1.50
CA SER A 28 -3.45 -5.93 2.89
C SER A 28 -2.19 -5.31 3.48
N GLY A 29 -2.18 -5.09 4.81
CA GLY A 29 -1.00 -4.64 5.55
C GLY A 29 -0.61 -3.17 5.35
N LEU A 30 -1.57 -2.31 4.97
CA LEU A 30 -1.40 -0.88 4.77
C LEU A 30 -1.99 -0.13 5.97
N LYS A 31 -1.15 0.35 6.89
CA LYS A 31 -1.60 1.09 8.09
C LYS A 31 -1.11 2.53 8.12
N THR A 32 0.01 2.79 7.46
CA THR A 32 0.72 4.07 7.49
C THR A 32 1.17 4.47 6.09
N ARG A 33 1.49 5.76 5.89
CA ARG A 33 2.15 6.24 4.67
C ARG A 33 3.45 5.48 4.36
N ALA A 34 4.23 5.11 5.38
CA ALA A 34 5.46 4.34 5.20
C ALA A 34 5.21 2.94 4.58
N ASP A 35 4.06 2.32 4.84
CA ASP A 35 3.70 1.05 4.18
C ASP A 35 3.41 1.23 2.70
N VAL A 36 2.80 2.35 2.32
CA VAL A 36 2.53 2.72 0.92
C VAL A 36 3.85 2.98 0.21
N GLU A 37 4.71 3.84 0.76
CA GLU A 37 6.01 4.20 0.17
C GLU A 37 6.91 2.98 -0.07
N ARG A 38 6.91 2.03 0.87
CA ARG A 38 7.66 0.78 0.73
C ARG A 38 7.20 -0.04 -0.47
N LEU A 39 5.89 -0.10 -0.72
CA LEU A 39 5.30 -0.84 -1.84
C LEU A 39 5.40 -0.06 -3.16
N GLU A 40 5.32 1.26 -3.12
CA GLU A 40 5.61 2.14 -4.27
C GLU A 40 7.05 1.93 -4.75
N ALA A 41 8.01 1.89 -3.83
CA ALA A 41 9.42 1.59 -4.11
C ALA A 41 9.63 0.17 -4.66
N ALA A 42 8.74 -0.76 -4.32
CA ALA A 42 8.76 -2.11 -4.90
C ALA A 42 8.19 -2.16 -6.32
N GLY A 43 7.47 -1.12 -6.79
CA GLY A 43 6.86 -1.06 -8.13
C GLY A 43 5.35 -1.20 -8.14
N ILE A 44 4.69 -1.36 -6.98
CA ILE A 44 3.23 -1.36 -6.88
C ILE A 44 2.71 0.08 -7.03
N ARG A 45 1.58 0.24 -7.71
CA ARG A 45 0.95 1.54 -7.95
C ARG A 45 -0.52 1.60 -7.55
N GLY A 46 -1.17 0.44 -7.37
CA GLY A 46 -2.54 0.35 -6.90
C GLY A 46 -2.61 -0.04 -5.43
N PHE A 47 -3.53 0.57 -4.68
CA PHE A 47 -3.76 0.28 -3.27
C PHE A 47 -5.26 0.19 -2.99
N LEU A 48 -5.68 -0.85 -2.26
CA LEU A 48 -7.03 -1.02 -1.74
C LEU A 48 -6.95 -1.04 -0.22
N ILE A 49 -7.50 -0.01 0.42
CA ILE A 49 -7.43 0.19 1.87
C ILE A 49 -8.86 0.30 2.40
N GLY A 50 -9.36 -0.76 3.02
CA GLY A 50 -10.71 -0.79 3.61
C GLY A 50 -10.68 -0.49 5.10
N GLU A 51 -10.29 -1.50 5.88
CA GLU A 51 -10.35 -1.49 7.35
C GLU A 51 -9.70 -0.26 7.98
N THR A 52 -8.49 0.12 7.53
CA THR A 52 -7.78 1.27 8.13
C THR A 52 -8.46 2.62 7.83
N LEU A 53 -9.11 2.78 6.68
CA LEU A 53 -9.88 3.98 6.40
C LEU A 53 -11.22 3.96 7.15
N ALA A 54 -11.91 2.82 7.17
CA ALA A 54 -13.22 2.69 7.82
C ALA A 54 -13.17 2.84 9.36
N THR A 55 -12.04 2.51 9.98
CA THR A 55 -11.83 2.61 11.44
C THR A 55 -11.12 3.89 11.87
N ALA A 56 -10.71 4.75 10.92
CA ALA A 56 -10.05 6.01 11.24
C ALA A 56 -11.05 7.03 11.82
N PRO A 57 -10.68 7.82 12.84
CA PRO A 57 -11.51 8.90 13.35
C PRO A 57 -11.83 9.96 12.28
N ASP A 58 -10.90 10.21 11.37
CA ASP A 58 -11.09 11.03 10.17
C ASP A 58 -10.52 10.27 8.95
N PRO A 59 -11.38 9.57 8.18
CA PRO A 59 -10.98 8.86 6.98
C PRO A 59 -10.37 9.77 5.91
N GLY A 60 -10.80 11.04 5.83
CA GLY A 60 -10.30 12.01 4.87
C GLY A 60 -8.87 12.45 5.19
N ALA A 61 -8.57 12.74 6.46
CA ALA A 61 -7.20 12.99 6.92
C ALA A 61 -6.32 11.75 6.71
N LYS A 62 -6.82 10.54 7.02
CA LYS A 62 -6.07 9.31 6.83
C LYS A 62 -5.77 9.01 5.36
N LEU A 63 -6.73 9.28 4.47
CA LEU A 63 -6.51 9.18 3.02
C LEU A 63 -5.47 10.19 2.53
N ARG A 64 -5.48 11.43 3.04
CA ARG A 64 -4.46 12.43 2.72
C ARG A 64 -3.07 12.02 3.19
N GLU A 65 -2.95 11.46 4.40
CA GLU A 65 -1.72 10.83 4.89
C GLU A 65 -1.22 9.77 3.90
N PHE A 66 -2.08 8.83 3.49
CA PHE A 66 -1.70 7.80 2.53
C PHE A 66 -1.29 8.35 1.16
N ARG A 67 -1.89 9.45 0.70
CA ARG A 67 -1.53 10.11 -0.55
C ARG A 67 -0.25 10.95 -0.45
N GLY A 68 0.29 11.18 0.75
CA GLY A 68 1.40 12.11 0.97
C GLY A 68 1.01 13.57 0.73
N ALA A 69 -0.29 13.86 0.69
CA ALA A 69 -0.81 15.21 0.55
C ALA A 69 -0.82 15.84 1.96
N THR A 70 0.20 16.61 2.26
CA THR A 70 0.17 17.58 3.37
C THR A 70 -0.63 18.79 2.89
N GLU A 71 -1.63 19.21 3.68
CA GLU A 71 -2.18 20.57 3.55
C GLU A 71 -1.18 21.59 4.08
#